data_AF-A0A946HLH5-F1
#
_entry.id   AF-A0A946HLH5-F1
#
_cell.length_a   1.000
_cell.length_b   1.000
_cell.length_c   1.000
_cell.angle_alpha   90.00
_cell.angle_beta   90.00
_cell.angle_gamma   90.00
#
_symmetry.space_group_name_H-M   'P 1'
#
loop_
_entity.id
_entity.type
_entity.pdbx_description
1 polymer ?
#
loop_
_entity_poly.entity_id
_entity_poly.type
_entity_poly.pdbx_seq_one_letter_code
_entity_poly.pdbx_strand_id
1 'polypeptide(L)'
;FECSTGDASGHNMVTKAADALLSWILQQYPALSYSTISGNFCTDKKTSAVNGILGRGKYVVAEAEISRTVCKRLLRTTPELMVQLNVEKNLLGGVIAGSLRSANAHFANMLLAFYLATGQDAANIVEGSQGIVHCEVRRDALYFSCTLPNVIVGTVGNGKDNDVVEGHLEKIGCRSARVPGDNARRLAVLCAATVLCGELSLMAAQTNPGELMKAHMVLERK
;
A
#
# COMPACT_ATOMS: atom_id res chain seq x y z
N PHE A 1 8.99 17.97 7.16
CA PHE A 1 8.79 18.65 5.86
C PHE A 1 8.09 17.68 4.91
N GLU A 2 7.24 18.20 4.03
CA GLU A 2 6.57 17.44 2.98
C GLU A 2 6.78 18.17 1.64
N CYS A 3 7.07 17.42 0.57
CA CYS A 3 7.22 17.98 -0.77
C CYS A 3 6.95 16.94 -1.86
N SER A 4 6.59 17.41 -3.06
CA SER A 4 6.43 16.56 -4.24
C SER A 4 7.79 16.10 -4.77
N THR A 5 7.88 14.85 -5.24
CA THR A 5 9.15 14.22 -5.65
C THR A 5 9.20 13.78 -7.12
N GLY A 6 8.26 14.29 -7.92
CA GLY A 6 8.07 13.82 -9.29
C GLY A 6 7.89 12.30 -9.31
N ASP A 7 8.65 11.65 -10.19
CA ASP A 7 8.58 10.20 -10.37
C ASP A 7 9.47 9.39 -9.42
N ALA A 8 10.28 10.06 -8.59
CA ALA A 8 11.11 9.39 -7.59
C ALA A 8 10.28 9.02 -6.34
N SER A 9 10.70 7.98 -5.62
CA SER A 9 10.13 7.67 -4.29
C SER A 9 10.43 8.76 -3.26
N GLY A 10 11.52 9.50 -3.47
CA GLY A 10 11.73 10.80 -2.82
C GLY A 10 12.69 10.82 -1.62
N HIS A 11 13.05 9.68 -1.03
CA HIS A 11 13.84 9.62 0.21
C HIS A 11 15.07 10.56 0.20
N ASN A 12 15.99 10.39 -0.75
CA ASN A 12 17.21 11.20 -0.84
C ASN A 12 16.92 12.67 -1.17
N MET A 13 15.92 12.92 -2.01
CA MET A 13 15.58 14.26 -2.46
C MET A 13 14.95 15.09 -1.32
N VAL A 14 14.05 14.48 -0.54
CA VAL A 14 13.44 15.11 0.63
C VAL A 14 14.48 15.33 1.73
N THR A 15 15.39 14.38 1.97
CA THR A 15 16.49 14.56 2.93
C THR A 15 17.39 15.73 2.53
N LYS A 16 17.76 15.84 1.25
CA LYS A 16 18.57 16.96 0.75
C LYS A 16 17.86 18.30 0.91
N ALA A 17 16.55 18.36 0.62
CA ALA A 17 15.76 19.57 0.82
C ALA A 17 15.64 19.93 2.31
N ALA A 18 15.42 18.95 3.18
CA ALA A 18 15.34 19.14 4.61
C ALA A 18 16.68 19.64 5.19
N ASP A 19 17.81 19.14 4.71
CA ASP A 19 19.14 19.56 5.17
C ASP A 19 19.42 21.04 4.87
N ALA A 20 19.07 21.49 3.65
CA ALA A 20 19.14 22.89 3.27
C ALA A 20 18.21 23.77 4.14
N LEU A 21 16.97 23.32 4.38
CA LEU A 21 16.00 24.04 5.22
C LEU A 21 16.46 24.11 6.68
N LEU A 22 16.98 23.02 7.25
CA LEU A 22 17.51 22.99 8.61
C LEU A 22 18.70 23.93 8.76
N SER A 23 19.62 23.93 7.78
CA SER A 23 20.76 24.85 7.77
C SER A 23 20.31 26.31 7.81
N TRP A 24 19.29 26.67 7.02
CA TRP A 24 18.71 28.00 7.04
C TRP A 24 18.02 28.33 8.37
N ILE A 25 17.22 27.41 8.92
CA ILE A 25 16.55 27.59 10.22
C ILE A 25 17.57 27.87 11.34
N LEU A 26 18.66 27.11 11.40
CA LEU A 26 19.69 27.29 12.43
C LEU A 26 20.42 28.63 12.31
N GLN A 27 20.54 29.18 11.09
CA GLN A 27 21.08 30.53 10.88
C GLN A 27 20.10 31.63 11.34
N GLN A 28 18.79 31.44 11.11
CA GLN A 28 17.77 32.41 11.50
C GLN A 28 17.45 32.39 13.00
N TYR A 29 17.63 31.24 13.64
CA TYR A 29 17.28 31.04 15.05
C TYR A 29 18.48 30.48 15.83
N PRO A 30 19.46 31.33 16.24
CA PRO A 30 20.69 30.88 16.89
C PRO A 30 20.50 30.17 18.24
N ALA A 31 19.30 30.28 18.85
CA ALA A 31 18.94 29.56 20.07
C ALA A 31 18.66 28.06 19.82
N LEU A 32 18.48 27.65 18.57
CA LEU A 32 18.26 26.25 18.20
C LEU A 32 19.60 25.56 17.91
N SER A 33 19.66 24.25 18.17
CA SER A 33 20.80 23.41 17.81
C SER A 33 20.36 22.22 16.97
N TYR A 34 21.20 21.81 16.02
CA TYR A 34 20.97 20.58 15.27
C TYR A 34 21.03 19.35 16.20
N SER A 35 20.16 18.38 15.95
CA SER A 35 20.19 17.07 16.61
C SER A 35 20.28 15.94 15.58
N THR A 36 19.30 15.85 14.69
CA THR A 36 19.24 14.83 13.63
C THR A 36 18.41 15.33 12.45
N ILE A 37 18.78 14.92 11.25
CA ILE A 37 17.99 15.12 10.02
C ILE A 37 16.67 14.34 10.03
N SER A 38 16.60 13.26 10.82
CA SER A 38 15.42 12.40 10.94
C SER A 38 15.14 12.11 12.41
N GLY A 39 14.22 12.88 12.99
CA GLY A 39 13.72 12.69 14.36
C GLY A 39 12.63 11.63 14.49
N ASN A 40 12.56 10.66 13.57
CA ASN A 40 11.51 9.63 13.47
C ASN A 40 10.06 10.15 13.28
N PHE A 41 9.84 11.44 13.14
CA PHE A 41 8.53 12.02 12.81
C PHE A 41 8.23 12.02 11.29
N CYS A 42 9.05 11.35 10.50
CA CYS A 42 8.84 11.19 9.06
C CYS A 42 7.61 10.34 8.70
N THR A 43 7.29 9.19 9.30
CA THR A 43 8.15 8.17 9.95
C THR A 43 8.57 7.15 8.89
N ASP A 44 9.87 6.89 8.67
CA ASP A 44 10.36 5.99 7.62
C ASP A 44 10.63 4.58 8.14
N LYS A 45 10.00 3.56 7.52
CA LYS A 45 10.21 2.12 7.82
C LYS A 45 9.85 1.70 9.26
N LYS A 46 8.94 2.42 9.90
CA LYS A 46 8.31 2.02 11.18
C LYS A 46 6.82 2.30 11.11
N THR A 47 6.05 1.49 11.82
CA THR A 47 4.63 1.71 12.03
C THR A 47 4.42 2.99 12.83
N SER A 48 3.57 3.91 12.35
CA SER A 48 3.28 5.16 13.05
C SER A 48 1.84 5.61 12.89
N ALA A 49 1.32 6.31 13.89
CA ALA A 49 0.03 6.99 13.76
C ALA A 49 0.13 8.23 12.87
N VAL A 50 1.31 8.87 12.82
CA VAL A 50 1.59 10.05 12.00
C VAL A 50 1.34 9.73 10.52
N ASN A 51 1.97 8.69 9.98
CA ASN A 51 1.74 8.26 8.60
C ASN A 51 0.26 7.86 8.39
N GLY A 52 -0.32 7.10 9.32
CA GLY A 52 -1.73 6.68 9.20
C GLY A 52 -2.77 7.82 9.23
N ILE A 53 -2.41 9.00 9.75
CA ILE A 53 -3.30 10.18 9.84
C ILE A 53 -3.00 11.19 8.72
N LEU A 54 -1.72 11.51 8.51
CA LEU A 54 -1.30 12.54 7.55
C LEU A 54 -0.97 11.97 6.16
N GLY A 55 -0.77 10.66 6.05
CA GLY A 55 -0.28 10.00 4.84
C GLY A 55 1.24 10.12 4.69
N ARG A 56 1.82 9.27 3.83
CA ARG A 56 3.23 9.37 3.40
C ARG A 56 3.42 8.78 2.01
N GLY A 57 4.00 9.55 1.09
CA GLY A 57 4.14 9.12 -0.30
C GLY A 57 2.83 9.33 -1.06
N LYS A 58 2.19 8.27 -1.54
CA LYS A 58 0.90 8.33 -2.24
C LYS A 58 -0.22 7.77 -1.36
N TYR A 59 -1.27 8.56 -1.21
CA TYR A 59 -2.57 8.10 -0.69
C TYR A 59 -3.39 7.57 -1.86
N VAL A 60 -3.79 6.30 -1.82
CA VAL A 60 -4.52 5.65 -2.91
C VAL A 60 -5.71 4.88 -2.36
N VAL A 61 -6.87 5.05 -3.01
CA VAL A 61 -8.05 4.22 -2.81
C VAL A 61 -8.31 3.44 -4.09
N ALA A 62 -8.40 2.12 -3.97
CA ALA A 62 -8.90 1.26 -5.04
C ALA A 62 -10.26 0.71 -4.62
N GLU A 63 -11.23 0.71 -5.53
CA GLU A 63 -12.59 0.25 -5.26
C GLU A 63 -13.18 -0.51 -6.45
N ALA A 64 -14.12 -1.41 -6.17
CA ALA A 64 -14.88 -2.15 -7.17
C ALA A 64 -16.26 -2.51 -6.64
N GLU A 65 -17.23 -2.62 -7.56
CA GLU A 65 -18.53 -3.23 -7.31
C GLU A 65 -18.59 -4.60 -8.00
N ILE A 66 -18.76 -5.66 -7.21
CA ILE A 66 -18.75 -7.05 -7.65
C ILE A 66 -20.17 -7.61 -7.56
N SER A 67 -20.74 -8.00 -8.70
CA SER A 67 -22.08 -8.60 -8.72
C SER A 67 -22.15 -9.89 -7.90
N ARG A 68 -23.32 -10.18 -7.30
CA ARG A 68 -23.57 -11.46 -6.60
C ARG A 68 -23.21 -12.68 -7.45
N THR A 69 -23.49 -12.63 -8.75
CA THR A 69 -23.17 -13.71 -9.68
C THR A 69 -21.67 -14.00 -9.72
N VAL A 70 -20.84 -12.96 -9.74
CA VAL A 70 -19.38 -13.11 -9.69
C VAL A 70 -18.94 -13.60 -8.31
N CYS A 71 -19.49 -13.06 -7.22
CA CYS A 71 -19.20 -13.53 -5.87
C CYS A 71 -19.49 -15.03 -5.71
N LYS A 72 -20.65 -15.51 -6.17
CA LYS A 72 -21.02 -16.93 -6.06
C LYS A 72 -20.20 -17.82 -6.98
N ARG A 73 -20.03 -17.41 -8.25
CA ARG A 73 -19.43 -18.28 -9.28
C ARG A 73 -17.90 -18.35 -9.20
N LEU A 74 -17.26 -17.21 -8.99
CA LEU A 74 -15.79 -17.11 -9.04
C LEU A 74 -15.16 -17.06 -7.66
N LEU A 75 -15.75 -16.30 -6.73
CA LEU A 75 -15.23 -16.16 -5.36
C LEU A 75 -15.79 -17.22 -4.40
N ARG A 76 -16.79 -18.01 -4.84
CA ARG A 76 -17.47 -19.04 -4.05
C ARG A 76 -17.98 -18.53 -2.71
N THR A 77 -18.44 -17.29 -2.67
CA THR A 77 -18.92 -16.61 -1.47
C THR A 77 -20.18 -15.79 -1.76
N THR A 78 -20.67 -15.06 -0.76
CA THR A 78 -21.76 -14.10 -0.91
C THR A 78 -21.30 -12.71 -0.46
N PRO A 79 -21.87 -11.62 -1.01
CA PRO A 79 -21.63 -10.26 -0.51
C PRO A 79 -21.77 -10.14 1.01
N GLU A 80 -22.77 -10.79 1.60
CA GLU A 80 -23.05 -10.76 3.03
C GLU A 80 -21.92 -11.39 3.86
N LEU A 81 -21.45 -12.58 3.46
CA LEU A 81 -20.35 -13.26 4.15
C LEU A 81 -19.04 -12.45 4.06
N MET A 82 -18.79 -11.79 2.93
CA MET A 82 -17.62 -10.92 2.77
C MET A 82 -17.67 -9.70 3.69
N VAL A 83 -18.84 -9.09 3.84
CA VAL A 83 -19.04 -7.97 4.78
C VAL A 83 -18.88 -8.44 6.22
N GLN A 84 -19.52 -9.57 6.59
CA GLN A 84 -19.41 -10.14 7.93
C GLN A 84 -17.96 -10.45 8.28
N LEU A 85 -17.23 -11.15 7.41
CA LEU A 85 -15.82 -11.46 7.62
C LEU A 85 -14.97 -10.19 7.76
N ASN A 86 -15.22 -9.15 6.96
CA ASN A 86 -14.49 -7.88 7.08
C ASN A 86 -14.68 -7.25 8.46
N VAL A 87 -15.92 -7.21 8.95
CA VAL A 87 -16.23 -6.63 10.26
C VAL A 87 -15.61 -7.46 11.38
N GLU A 88 -15.80 -8.78 11.38
CA GLU A 88 -15.33 -9.64 12.45
C GLU A 88 -13.79 -9.77 12.46
N LYS A 89 -13.18 -9.97 11.30
CA LYS A 89 -11.74 -10.25 11.18
C LYS A 89 -10.91 -8.97 11.08
N ASN A 90 -11.16 -8.15 10.05
CA ASN A 90 -10.29 -7.00 9.74
C ASN A 90 -10.51 -5.87 10.74
N LEU A 91 -11.76 -5.57 11.09
CA LEU A 91 -12.08 -4.48 12.03
C LEU A 91 -11.99 -4.94 13.48
N LEU A 92 -12.92 -5.77 13.96
CA LEU A 92 -12.99 -6.15 15.37
C LEU A 92 -11.75 -6.93 15.82
N GLY A 93 -11.35 -7.95 15.06
CA GLY A 93 -10.12 -8.70 15.31
C GLY A 93 -8.88 -7.79 15.31
N GLY A 94 -8.77 -6.87 14.36
CA GLY A 94 -7.68 -5.90 14.28
C GLY A 94 -7.62 -4.96 15.49
N VAL A 95 -8.78 -4.44 15.93
CA VAL A 95 -8.90 -3.58 17.12
C VAL A 95 -8.49 -4.33 18.38
N ILE A 96 -8.99 -5.55 18.58
CA ILE A 96 -8.66 -6.38 19.75
C ILE A 96 -7.16 -6.70 19.78
N ALA A 97 -6.56 -6.98 18.63
CA ALA A 97 -5.13 -7.27 18.50
C ALA A 97 -4.22 -6.04 18.65
N GLY A 98 -4.77 -4.81 18.75
CA GLY A 98 -3.98 -3.58 18.83
C GLY A 98 -3.35 -3.15 17.50
N SER A 99 -3.98 -3.49 16.37
CA SER A 99 -3.51 -3.06 15.05
C SER A 99 -3.58 -1.54 14.91
N LEU A 100 -2.46 -0.89 14.60
CA LEU A 100 -2.40 0.57 14.48
C LEU A 100 -2.92 1.06 13.12
N ARG A 101 -4.16 1.57 13.11
CA ARG A 101 -4.82 2.11 11.90
C ARG A 101 -4.80 1.15 10.70
N SER A 102 -4.88 -0.15 10.98
CA SER A 102 -4.88 -1.21 9.98
C SER A 102 -6.07 -2.12 10.19
N ALA A 103 -6.79 -2.40 9.11
CA ALA A 103 -7.90 -3.34 9.07
C ALA A 103 -7.91 -4.02 7.69
N ASN A 104 -6.98 -4.94 7.49
CA ASN A 104 -6.82 -5.67 6.24
C ASN A 104 -6.40 -7.12 6.49
N ALA A 105 -6.43 -7.97 5.45
CA ALA A 105 -6.08 -9.37 5.56
C ALA A 105 -4.60 -9.64 5.31
N HIS A 106 -4.04 -9.16 4.19
CA HIS A 106 -2.68 -9.45 3.77
C HIS A 106 -2.09 -8.40 2.81
N PHE A 107 -2.34 -7.10 3.03
CA PHE A 107 -1.74 -6.02 2.20
C PHE A 107 -0.23 -6.23 2.01
N ALA A 108 0.47 -6.61 3.08
CA ALA A 108 1.90 -6.87 3.07
C ALA A 108 2.33 -7.88 2.00
N ASN A 109 1.62 -9.00 1.82
CA ASN A 109 1.99 -10.02 0.83
C ASN A 109 1.95 -9.48 -0.59
N MET A 110 0.85 -8.78 -0.93
CA MET A 110 0.68 -8.18 -2.25
C MET A 110 1.70 -7.06 -2.51
N LEU A 111 1.95 -6.23 -1.50
CA LEU A 111 2.93 -5.15 -1.57
C LEU A 111 4.35 -5.68 -1.75
N LEU A 112 4.74 -6.73 -1.00
CA LEU A 112 6.06 -7.32 -1.11
C LEU A 112 6.34 -7.81 -2.54
N ALA A 113 5.42 -8.60 -3.09
CA ALA A 113 5.55 -9.13 -4.44
C ALA A 113 5.64 -7.99 -5.47
N PHE A 114 4.76 -6.98 -5.36
CA PHE A 114 4.74 -5.84 -6.27
C PHE A 114 6.02 -5.01 -6.17
N TYR A 115 6.51 -4.77 -4.95
CA TYR A 115 7.70 -3.96 -4.69
C TYR A 115 8.94 -4.64 -5.27
N LEU A 116 9.11 -5.94 -5.04
CA LEU A 116 10.23 -6.70 -5.61
C LEU A 116 10.16 -6.72 -7.14
N ALA A 117 8.98 -7.00 -7.72
CA ALA A 117 8.81 -7.06 -9.18
C ALA A 117 9.06 -5.73 -9.87
N THR A 118 8.80 -4.61 -9.20
CA THR A 118 8.96 -3.25 -9.76
C THR A 118 10.17 -2.51 -9.20
N GLY A 119 11.06 -3.18 -8.45
CA GLY A 119 12.31 -2.64 -7.91
C GLY A 119 12.16 -1.55 -6.86
N GLN A 120 11.06 -1.53 -6.09
CA GLN A 120 10.86 -0.58 -4.99
C GLN A 120 11.67 -1.01 -3.76
N ASP A 121 11.81 -0.10 -2.78
CA ASP A 121 12.41 -0.44 -1.50
C ASP A 121 11.43 -1.29 -0.68
N ALA A 122 11.71 -2.59 -0.59
CA ALA A 122 10.86 -3.56 0.10
C ALA A 122 10.64 -3.22 1.58
N ALA A 123 11.55 -2.47 2.23
CA ALA A 123 11.39 -2.10 3.64
C ALA A 123 10.27 -1.08 3.86
N ASN A 124 9.84 -0.34 2.83
CA ASN A 124 8.66 0.53 2.91
C ASN A 124 7.34 -0.26 3.05
N ILE A 125 7.39 -1.60 3.05
CA ILE A 125 6.24 -2.45 3.40
C ILE A 125 5.69 -2.17 4.80
N VAL A 126 6.56 -1.77 5.75
CA VAL A 126 6.17 -1.57 7.15
C VAL A 126 5.09 -0.50 7.27
N GLU A 127 5.21 0.58 6.51
CA GLU A 127 4.23 1.66 6.49
C GLU A 127 3.18 1.49 5.39
N GLY A 128 3.57 0.95 4.22
CA GLY A 128 2.64 0.71 3.10
C GLY A 128 1.56 -0.31 3.40
N SER A 129 1.82 -1.25 4.31
CA SER A 129 0.84 -2.25 4.77
C SER A 129 -0.16 -1.72 5.79
N GLN A 130 0.03 -0.50 6.31
CA GLN A 130 -1.02 0.18 7.06
C GLN A 130 -2.11 0.64 6.11
N GLY A 131 -3.32 0.14 6.31
CA GLY A 131 -4.45 0.42 5.43
C GLY A 131 -5.70 -0.35 5.81
N ILE A 132 -6.81 0.02 5.17
CA ILE A 132 -8.15 -0.42 5.57
C ILE A 132 -8.88 -1.01 4.36
N VAL A 133 -9.49 -2.17 4.58
CA VAL A 133 -10.52 -2.74 3.70
C VAL A 133 -11.89 -2.31 4.19
N HIS A 134 -12.73 -1.87 3.26
CA HIS A 134 -14.14 -1.61 3.51
C HIS A 134 -15.02 -2.40 2.54
N CYS A 135 -16.02 -3.06 3.11
CA CYS A 135 -17.00 -3.87 2.40
C CYS A 135 -18.41 -3.38 2.74
N GLU A 136 -19.28 -3.34 1.74
CA GLU A 136 -20.70 -3.01 1.91
C GLU A 136 -21.55 -3.83 0.92
N VAL A 137 -22.73 -4.29 1.34
CA VAL A 137 -23.72 -4.82 0.39
C VAL A 137 -24.50 -3.64 -0.18
N ARG A 138 -24.32 -3.37 -1.47
CA ARG A 138 -25.06 -2.32 -2.18
C ARG A 138 -26.10 -2.95 -3.10
N ARG A 139 -27.36 -2.82 -2.71
CA ARG A 139 -28.51 -3.49 -3.34
C ARG A 139 -28.37 -5.01 -3.24
N ASP A 140 -27.65 -5.61 -4.18
CA ASP A 140 -27.36 -7.04 -4.26
C ASP A 140 -25.89 -7.34 -4.61
N ALA A 141 -25.06 -6.30 -4.80
CA ALA A 141 -23.65 -6.44 -5.14
C ALA A 141 -22.77 -6.19 -3.91
N LEU A 142 -21.55 -6.71 -3.95
CA LEU A 142 -20.50 -6.39 -3.00
C LEU A 142 -19.76 -5.14 -3.48
N TYR A 143 -19.86 -4.04 -2.73
CA TYR A 143 -18.87 -2.98 -2.83
C TYR A 143 -17.65 -3.35 -1.98
N PHE A 144 -16.46 -3.24 -2.56
CA PHE A 144 -15.20 -3.60 -1.93
C PHE A 144 -14.16 -2.52 -2.23
N SER A 145 -13.47 -2.02 -1.20
CA SER A 145 -12.45 -0.99 -1.36
C SER A 145 -11.26 -1.19 -0.43
N CYS A 146 -10.08 -0.80 -0.90
CA CYS A 146 -8.82 -0.79 -0.16
C CYS A 146 -8.27 0.64 -0.13
N THR A 147 -8.05 1.16 1.07
CA THR A 147 -7.40 2.47 1.29
C THR A 147 -5.97 2.26 1.77
N LEU A 148 -5.01 2.74 0.98
CA LEU A 148 -3.58 2.67 1.26
C LEU A 148 -3.03 4.11 1.41
N PRO A 149 -2.93 4.65 2.63
CA PRO A 149 -2.48 6.02 2.87
C PRO A 149 -0.97 6.25 2.63
N ASN A 150 -0.18 5.17 2.61
CA ASN A 150 1.28 5.24 2.78
C ASN A 150 2.06 4.54 1.65
N VAL A 151 1.63 4.65 0.39
CA VAL A 151 2.28 3.95 -0.73
C VAL A 151 3.51 4.70 -1.20
N ILE A 152 4.69 4.19 -0.88
CA ILE A 152 5.97 4.79 -1.25
C ILE A 152 6.56 4.05 -2.43
N VAL A 153 6.38 4.64 -3.61
CA VAL A 153 6.85 4.08 -4.88
C VAL A 153 7.44 5.16 -5.77
N GLY A 154 8.37 4.76 -6.63
CA GLY A 154 8.95 5.58 -7.69
C GLY A 154 9.19 4.78 -8.95
N THR A 155 9.14 5.46 -10.09
CA THR A 155 9.51 4.91 -11.40
C THR A 155 10.88 5.38 -11.83
N VAL A 156 11.54 6.29 -11.12
CA VAL A 156 12.97 6.63 -11.32
C VAL A 156 13.74 6.52 -10.01
N GLY A 157 15.08 6.43 -10.12
CA GLY A 157 15.99 6.34 -8.98
C GLY A 157 16.45 4.91 -8.72
N ASN A 158 16.91 4.65 -7.50
CA ASN A 158 17.55 3.38 -7.14
C ASN A 158 16.68 2.15 -7.44
N GLY A 159 17.31 1.06 -7.85
CA GLY A 159 16.66 -0.20 -8.22
C GLY A 159 16.06 -0.21 -9.63
N LYS A 160 16.18 0.89 -10.39
CA LYS A 160 15.65 1.00 -11.77
C LYS A 160 16.71 0.80 -12.85
N ASP A 161 17.95 0.52 -12.45
CA ASP A 161 19.06 0.21 -13.36
C ASP A 161 19.09 -1.29 -13.74
N ASN A 162 18.10 -2.07 -13.29
CA ASN A 162 17.97 -3.49 -13.59
C ASN A 162 17.02 -3.69 -14.80
N ASP A 163 17.53 -4.31 -15.87
CA ASP A 163 16.78 -4.50 -17.13
C ASP A 163 15.45 -5.26 -16.96
N VAL A 164 15.36 -6.19 -16.01
CA VAL A 164 14.11 -6.93 -15.74
C VAL A 164 13.07 -6.02 -15.11
N VAL A 165 13.48 -5.22 -14.11
CA VAL A 165 12.62 -4.22 -13.48
C VAL A 165 12.18 -3.18 -14.51
N GLU A 166 13.09 -2.76 -15.37
CA GLU A 166 12.80 -1.81 -16.45
C GLU A 166 11.72 -2.35 -17.38
N GLY A 167 11.90 -3.58 -17.88
CA GLY A 167 10.92 -4.24 -18.74
C GLY A 167 9.56 -4.43 -18.05
N HIS A 168 9.52 -4.65 -16.74
CA HIS A 168 8.25 -4.68 -15.99
C HIS A 168 7.58 -3.30 -15.95
N LEU A 169 8.33 -2.25 -15.63
CA LEU A 169 7.82 -0.88 -15.59
C LEU A 169 7.33 -0.41 -16.96
N GLU A 170 8.00 -0.77 -18.03
CA GLU A 170 7.54 -0.53 -19.41
C GLU A 170 6.22 -1.22 -19.71
N LYS A 171 6.12 -2.54 -19.43
CA LYS A 171 4.92 -3.34 -19.69
C LYS A 171 3.68 -2.80 -18.98
N ILE A 172 3.83 -2.34 -17.74
CA ILE A 172 2.73 -1.75 -16.98
C ILE A 172 2.52 -0.25 -17.30
N GLY A 173 3.28 0.28 -18.27
CA GLY A 173 3.13 1.61 -18.81
C GLY A 173 3.63 2.71 -17.89
N CYS A 174 4.60 2.45 -17.02
CA CYS A 174 5.21 3.40 -16.09
C CYS A 174 6.49 4.09 -16.63
N ARG A 175 6.80 3.85 -17.92
CA ARG A 175 7.90 4.49 -18.66
C ARG A 175 7.45 5.41 -19.79
N SER A 176 6.15 5.68 -19.89
CA SER A 176 5.63 6.59 -20.90
C SER A 176 6.07 8.03 -20.64
N ALA A 177 6.27 8.81 -21.70
CA ALA A 177 6.45 10.25 -21.59
C ALA A 177 5.17 10.87 -20.99
N ARG A 178 5.29 11.43 -19.78
CA ARG A 178 4.19 12.06 -19.02
C ARG A 178 4.71 13.26 -18.24
N VAL A 179 3.79 14.02 -17.66
CA VAL A 179 4.12 15.09 -16.72
C VAL A 179 4.81 14.46 -15.50
N PRO A 180 5.88 15.09 -14.94
CA PRO A 180 6.61 14.53 -13.81
C PRO A 180 5.70 14.11 -12.65
N GLY A 181 5.83 12.86 -12.21
CA GLY A 181 5.06 12.26 -11.12
C GLY A 181 3.88 11.42 -11.57
N ASP A 182 3.40 11.55 -12.79
CA ASP A 182 2.26 10.75 -13.28
C ASP A 182 2.62 9.27 -13.47
N ASN A 183 3.87 8.95 -13.82
CA ASN A 183 4.31 7.57 -13.89
C ASN A 183 4.30 6.94 -12.49
N ALA A 184 4.80 7.64 -11.48
CA ALA A 184 4.77 7.15 -10.11
C ALA A 184 3.35 7.08 -9.53
N ARG A 185 2.44 8.00 -9.89
CA ARG A 185 1.00 7.89 -9.52
C ARG A 185 0.36 6.67 -10.17
N ARG A 186 0.60 6.43 -11.46
CA ARG A 186 0.12 5.23 -12.15
C ARG A 186 0.61 3.96 -11.46
N LEU A 187 1.90 3.90 -11.13
CA LEU A 187 2.46 2.77 -10.40
C LEU A 187 1.76 2.54 -9.06
N ALA A 188 1.44 3.61 -8.34
CA ALA A 188 0.70 3.56 -7.07
C ALA A 188 -0.73 3.00 -7.24
N VAL A 189 -1.43 3.42 -8.30
CA VAL A 189 -2.77 2.90 -8.64
C VAL A 189 -2.72 1.42 -8.98
N LEU A 190 -1.74 0.98 -9.76
CA LEU A 190 -1.55 -0.44 -10.09
C LEU A 190 -1.19 -1.27 -8.86
N CYS A 191 -0.40 -0.69 -7.96
CA CYS A 191 -0.07 -1.29 -6.67
C CYS A 191 -1.34 -1.50 -5.82
N ALA A 192 -2.15 -0.46 -5.65
CA ALA A 192 -3.42 -0.52 -4.91
C ALA A 192 -4.43 -1.49 -5.54
N ALA A 193 -4.53 -1.53 -6.88
CA ALA A 193 -5.37 -2.49 -7.59
C ALA A 193 -4.90 -3.94 -7.36
N THR A 194 -3.59 -4.16 -7.32
CA THR A 194 -3.01 -5.48 -7.01
C THR A 194 -3.36 -5.90 -5.57
N VAL A 195 -3.27 -4.97 -4.61
CA VAL A 195 -3.70 -5.21 -3.23
C VAL A 195 -5.19 -5.55 -3.17
N LEU A 196 -6.04 -4.77 -3.82
CA LEU A 196 -7.49 -5.02 -3.87
C LEU A 196 -7.82 -6.43 -4.39
N CYS A 197 -7.19 -6.85 -5.48
CA CYS A 197 -7.39 -8.19 -6.04
C CYS A 197 -6.96 -9.30 -5.06
N GLY A 198 -5.82 -9.11 -4.40
CA GLY A 198 -5.33 -10.06 -3.40
C GLY A 198 -6.26 -10.17 -2.20
N GLU A 199 -6.70 -9.04 -1.65
CA GLU A 199 -7.61 -8.99 -0.50
C GLU A 199 -8.95 -9.63 -0.81
N LEU A 200 -9.55 -9.28 -1.94
CA LEU A 200 -10.82 -9.84 -2.39
C LEU A 200 -10.74 -11.37 -2.47
N SER A 201 -9.66 -11.89 -3.06
CA SER A 201 -9.44 -13.32 -3.21
C SER A 201 -9.24 -14.05 -1.87
N LEU A 202 -8.34 -13.54 -1.01
CA LEU A 202 -8.05 -14.19 0.28
C LEU A 202 -9.26 -14.15 1.20
N MET A 203 -9.94 -13.00 1.29
CA MET A 203 -11.13 -12.87 2.13
C MET A 203 -12.23 -13.81 1.65
N ALA A 204 -12.46 -13.93 0.35
CA ALA A 204 -13.42 -14.90 -0.19
C ALA A 204 -13.08 -16.34 0.22
N ALA A 205 -11.82 -16.76 0.08
CA ALA A 205 -11.38 -18.09 0.49
C ALA A 205 -11.55 -18.35 2.01
N GLN A 206 -11.45 -17.32 2.85
CA GLN A 206 -11.66 -17.42 4.30
C GLN A 206 -13.13 -17.50 4.71
N THR A 207 -14.07 -17.12 3.84
CA THR A 207 -15.51 -17.35 4.08
C THR A 207 -15.92 -18.82 3.93
N ASN A 208 -15.05 -19.66 3.32
CA ASN A 208 -15.31 -21.08 3.08
C ASN A 208 -14.47 -21.96 4.02
N PRO A 209 -15.11 -22.81 4.87
CA PRO A 209 -14.39 -23.68 5.79
C PRO A 209 -13.36 -24.58 5.09
N GLY A 210 -12.09 -24.42 5.47
CA GLY A 210 -10.98 -25.24 5.01
C GLY A 210 -10.47 -24.95 3.59
N GLU A 211 -11.00 -23.97 2.86
CA GLU A 211 -10.54 -23.66 1.49
C GLU A 211 -9.11 -23.10 1.48
N LEU A 212 -8.77 -22.20 2.41
CA LEU A 212 -7.42 -21.66 2.54
C LEU A 212 -6.36 -22.74 2.76
N MET A 213 -6.61 -23.67 3.70
CA MET A 213 -5.67 -24.76 3.98
C MET A 213 -5.55 -25.73 2.80
N LYS A 214 -6.65 -26.02 2.10
CA LYS A 214 -6.60 -26.85 0.88
C LYS A 214 -5.77 -26.18 -0.22
N ALA A 215 -5.91 -24.87 -0.42
CA ALA A 215 -5.13 -24.13 -1.40
C ALA A 215 -3.63 -24.14 -1.08
N HIS A 216 -3.23 -23.88 0.18
CA HIS A 216 -1.83 -23.98 0.60
C HIS A 216 -1.26 -25.39 0.41
N MET A 217 -2.01 -26.44 0.76
CA MET A 217 -1.55 -27.82 0.60
C MET A 217 -1.29 -28.21 -0.86
N VAL A 218 -2.06 -27.66 -1.81
CA VAL A 218 -1.91 -27.97 -3.25
C VAL A 218 -0.81 -27.14 -3.89
N LEU A 219 -0.63 -25.88 -3.49
CA LEU A 219 0.25 -24.93 -4.17
C LEU A 219 1.62 -24.75 -3.51
N GLU A 220 1.72 -24.92 -2.18
CA GLU A 220 2.94 -24.59 -1.41
C GLU A 220 3.73 -25.82 -0.93
N ARG A 221 3.17 -27.03 -1.02
CA ARG A 221 3.90 -28.27 -0.75
C ARG A 221 4.23 -28.99 -2.06
N LYS A 222 5.50 -28.91 -2.47
CA LYS A 222 6.12 -29.86 -3.40
C LYS A 222 6.82 -30.96 -2.62
#